data_AF-A0A929GLL6-F1
#
_entry.id   AF-A0A929GLL6-F1
#
_cell.length_a   1.000
_cell.length_b   1.000
_cell.length_c   1.000
_cell.angle_alpha   90.00
_cell.angle_beta   90.00
_cell.angle_gamma   90.00
#
_symmetry.space_group_name_H-M   'P 1'
#
loop_
_entity.id
_entity.type
_entity.pdbx_description
1 polymer ?
#
loop_
_entity_poly.entity_id
_entity_poly.type
_entity_poly.pdbx_seq_one_letter_code
_entity_poly.pdbx_strand_id
1 'polypeptide(L)'
;MKKILLLFLCFISIASCAKSDDNAFYEEDVKNIKATLQEVLDTQDSKNYINSVNQIEGGYILKFSDGTSVIIRDITSKGDPLIKIIVETDDNYKIILIDGSVINIPRIKNLEITDNPVVGSSFSGTIAEYIADVNKAVYSKTIFTDEVIYDRAFFGNPLLKKVELPNAIEIGDCVFNQNIALKSIKAHKVKKIGEESFLSCEELSVVDMPELKIISKRAFRDCFSLKTISFPKVEEIYDYAFYDCCKLQSVSLPKALKIDGIVFGNCFLLKSISLPSVKELSGNVFLGCSLLKTVSLLNIKKLSGNVFYNLTSLKSISLPNVEEITDFVFYGCCYLESISFPKVKKISGNVFGNCESLESVLLPNVVSISGNVFENCFFLKKVSFPNLEVLSQRVFHDCRLLESVFFPKVEVVVGSVFSFCISLNKISLPNVKSISGDVFYGCGYLVSMSLATSTDEDIEIEPSLFGGLKTENCDITFGKGVLGCDLEAKTWAGENWKSITIQK
;
A
#
# COMPACT_ATOMS: atom_id res chain seq x y z
N MET A 1 29.17 45.10 19.62
CA MET A 1 27.74 44.84 19.93
C MET A 1 26.85 46.08 19.81
N LYS A 2 27.00 47.15 20.61
CA LYS A 2 26.17 48.38 20.47
C LYS A 2 26.22 49.05 19.08
N LYS A 3 27.37 49.01 18.40
CA LYS A 3 27.53 49.54 17.03
C LYS A 3 26.94 48.62 15.94
N ILE A 4 26.95 47.30 16.15
CA ILE A 4 26.26 46.31 15.30
C ILE A 4 24.74 46.49 15.43
N LEU A 5 24.24 46.75 16.65
CA LEU A 5 22.85 47.08 16.92
C LEU A 5 22.41 48.40 16.25
N LEU A 6 23.32 49.38 16.10
CA LEU A 6 23.06 50.65 15.42
C LEU A 6 22.98 50.49 13.89
N LEU A 7 23.92 49.73 13.29
CA LEU A 7 23.86 49.29 11.88
C LEU A 7 22.58 48.46 11.61
N PHE A 8 22.16 47.65 12.58
CA PHE A 8 20.95 46.84 12.54
C PHE A 8 19.66 47.67 12.65
N LEU A 9 19.62 48.72 13.48
CA LEU A 9 18.50 49.67 13.57
C LEU A 9 18.34 50.50 12.28
N CYS A 10 19.46 50.89 11.65
CA CYS A 10 19.43 51.52 10.33
C CYS A 10 18.88 50.57 9.26
N PHE A 11 19.28 49.29 9.26
CA PHE A 11 18.74 48.26 8.34
C PHE A 11 17.22 48.03 8.53
N ILE A 12 16.72 48.06 9.77
CA ILE A 12 15.29 47.90 10.08
C ILE A 12 14.46 49.09 9.57
N SER A 13 14.97 50.31 9.69
CA SER A 13 14.33 51.53 9.17
C SER A 13 14.22 51.54 7.64
N ILE A 14 15.14 50.87 6.95
CA ILE A 14 15.22 50.81 5.48
C ILE A 14 14.27 49.74 4.92
N ALA A 15 14.17 48.58 5.58
CA ALA A 15 13.29 47.50 5.15
C ALA A 15 11.79 47.77 5.36
N SER A 16 11.41 48.69 6.25
CA SER A 16 10.00 49.06 6.47
C SER A 16 9.41 49.95 5.38
N CYS A 17 10.24 50.59 4.54
CA CYS A 17 9.77 51.43 3.43
C CYS A 17 9.55 50.68 2.12
N ALA A 18 10.08 49.46 1.96
CA ALA A 18 10.07 48.71 0.69
C ALA A 18 8.81 47.86 0.43
N LYS A 19 7.65 48.24 0.99
CA LYS A 19 6.34 47.60 0.72
C LYS A 19 5.46 48.50 -0.14
N SER A 20 5.79 48.63 -1.42
CA SER A 20 4.81 49.02 -2.45
C SER A 20 5.18 48.40 -3.80
N ASP A 21 4.25 47.66 -4.37
CA ASP A 21 4.37 46.79 -5.56
C ASP A 21 4.55 47.54 -6.89
N ASP A 22 5.60 48.37 -7.05
CA ASP A 22 5.92 48.98 -8.35
C ASP A 22 7.42 48.81 -8.70
N ASN A 23 7.69 47.98 -9.73
CA ASN A 23 9.01 47.54 -10.18
C ASN A 23 9.96 48.65 -10.67
N ALA A 24 9.51 49.91 -10.81
CA ALA A 24 10.37 51.04 -11.17
C ALA A 24 11.05 51.70 -9.96
N PHE A 25 10.49 51.54 -8.74
CA PHE A 25 11.06 52.08 -7.51
C PHE A 25 12.23 51.24 -6.96
N TYR A 26 12.28 49.96 -7.34
CA TYR A 26 13.26 48.99 -6.83
C TYR A 26 14.72 49.32 -7.20
N GLU A 27 14.98 49.87 -8.39
CA GLU A 27 16.35 50.20 -8.82
C GLU A 27 16.90 51.47 -8.14
N GLU A 28 16.06 52.47 -7.91
CA GLU A 28 16.48 53.75 -7.31
C GLU A 28 16.69 53.62 -5.80
N ASP A 29 15.86 52.84 -5.12
CA ASP A 29 16.06 52.49 -3.71
C ASP A 29 17.27 51.57 -3.51
N VAL A 30 17.51 50.58 -4.37
CA VAL A 30 18.75 49.76 -4.33
C VAL A 30 19.99 50.63 -4.58
N LYS A 31 19.91 51.65 -5.44
CA LYS A 31 21.01 52.59 -5.70
C LYS A 31 21.26 53.52 -4.52
N ASN A 32 20.20 54.01 -3.87
CA ASN A 32 20.27 54.81 -2.63
C ASN A 32 20.80 53.97 -1.46
N ILE A 33 20.37 52.71 -1.33
CA ILE A 33 20.88 51.76 -0.33
C ILE A 33 22.38 51.52 -0.53
N LYS A 34 22.86 51.36 -1.78
CA LYS A 34 24.29 51.25 -2.08
C LYS A 34 25.06 52.52 -1.71
N ALA A 35 24.49 53.71 -1.96
CA ALA A 35 25.11 54.98 -1.61
C ALA A 35 25.19 55.21 -0.09
N THR A 36 24.12 54.91 0.64
CA THR A 36 24.07 55.03 2.12
C THR A 36 24.95 53.99 2.80
N LEU A 37 25.04 52.76 2.27
CA LEU A 37 25.97 51.75 2.77
C LEU A 37 27.43 52.20 2.57
N GLN A 38 27.74 52.81 1.43
CA GLN A 38 29.06 53.37 1.15
C GLN A 38 29.39 54.54 2.09
N GLU A 39 28.44 55.45 2.36
CA GLU A 39 28.59 56.52 3.36
C GLU A 39 28.88 55.99 4.78
N VAL A 40 28.15 54.96 5.22
CA VAL A 40 28.34 54.35 6.54
C VAL A 40 29.71 53.66 6.62
N LEU A 41 30.12 52.96 5.56
CA LEU A 41 31.47 52.37 5.44
C LEU A 41 32.56 53.43 5.39
N ASP A 42 32.25 54.63 4.88
CA ASP A 42 33.20 55.73 4.79
C ASP A 42 33.41 56.50 6.08
N THR A 43 32.55 56.30 7.09
CA THR A 43 32.75 56.86 8.42
C THR A 43 34.02 56.30 9.09
N GLN A 44 34.73 57.17 9.78
CA GLN A 44 36.03 56.88 10.41
C GLN A 44 35.93 55.78 11.48
N ASP A 45 34.75 55.59 12.05
CA ASP A 45 34.43 54.55 13.01
C ASP A 45 34.22 53.18 12.37
N SER A 46 33.69 53.09 11.14
CA SER A 46 33.48 51.82 10.42
C SER A 46 34.78 51.27 9.84
N LYS A 47 35.63 52.14 9.30
CA LYS A 47 36.94 51.80 8.72
C LYS A 47 37.91 51.15 9.71
N ASN A 48 37.72 51.38 11.01
CA ASN A 48 38.53 50.76 12.06
C ASN A 48 38.14 49.30 12.35
N TYR A 49 36.94 48.87 11.95
CA TYR A 49 36.42 47.54 12.29
C TYR A 49 36.09 46.68 11.08
N ILE A 50 35.77 47.25 9.91
CA ILE A 50 35.40 46.50 8.71
C ILE A 50 36.43 46.78 7.61
N ASN A 51 37.19 45.74 7.25
CA ASN A 51 38.22 45.77 6.22
C ASN A 51 37.65 45.72 4.81
N SER A 52 36.56 44.97 4.58
CA SER A 52 35.94 44.88 3.25
C SER A 52 34.49 44.40 3.31
N VAL A 53 33.64 44.88 2.41
CA VAL A 53 32.31 44.32 2.14
C VAL A 53 32.26 43.84 0.70
N ASN A 54 32.01 42.54 0.50
CA ASN A 54 31.93 41.92 -0.82
C ASN A 54 30.51 41.41 -1.07
N GLN A 55 29.93 41.79 -2.21
CA GLN A 55 28.64 41.25 -2.62
C GLN A 55 28.81 39.81 -3.13
N ILE A 56 27.88 38.93 -2.75
CA ILE A 56 27.78 37.57 -3.26
C ILE A 56 26.38 37.33 -3.82
N GLU A 57 26.21 36.25 -4.56
CA GLU A 57 24.88 35.84 -5.03
C GLU A 57 23.94 35.61 -3.82
N GLY A 58 22.86 36.39 -3.74
CA GLY A 58 21.89 36.32 -2.63
C GLY A 58 22.32 36.93 -1.29
N GLY A 59 23.39 37.75 -1.24
CA GLY A 59 23.82 38.36 0.03
C GLY A 59 25.12 39.16 0.00
N TYR A 60 25.71 39.36 1.18
CA TYR A 60 26.94 40.13 1.40
C TYR A 60 27.88 39.41 2.38
N ILE A 61 29.18 39.61 2.20
CA ILE A 61 30.23 39.17 3.12
C ILE A 61 30.94 40.41 3.68
N LEU A 62 30.97 40.58 4.99
CA LEU A 62 31.72 41.61 5.69
C LEU A 62 32.97 40.98 6.33
N LYS A 63 34.16 41.50 6.03
CA LYS A 63 35.41 41.12 6.71
C LYS A 63 35.80 42.20 7.69
N PHE A 64 36.11 41.81 8.92
CA PHE A 64 36.47 42.71 10.01
C PHE A 64 38.00 42.80 10.19
N SER A 65 38.45 43.85 10.88
CA SER A 65 39.86 44.15 11.13
C SER A 65 40.56 43.15 12.05
N ASP A 66 39.78 42.41 12.85
CA ASP A 66 40.24 41.30 13.69
C ASP A 66 40.32 39.95 12.95
N GLY A 67 40.00 39.94 11.65
CA GLY A 67 40.01 38.74 10.80
C GLY A 67 38.65 38.04 10.69
N THR A 68 37.65 38.43 11.51
CA THR A 68 36.32 37.81 11.50
C THR A 68 35.62 38.05 10.17
N SER A 69 34.95 37.03 9.63
CA SER A 69 34.09 37.19 8.45
C SER A 69 32.63 36.95 8.82
N VAL A 70 31.75 37.85 8.37
CA VAL A 70 30.30 37.76 8.57
C VAL A 70 29.60 37.66 7.23
N ILE A 71 28.86 36.58 7.00
CA ILE A 71 28.05 36.42 5.78
C ILE A 71 26.60 36.68 6.12
N ILE A 72 25.95 37.53 5.33
CA ILE A 72 24.55 37.90 5.45
C ILE A 72 23.84 37.49 4.17
N ARG A 73 22.85 36.59 4.27
CA ARG A 73 22.03 36.17 3.12
C ARG A 73 20.58 36.56 3.35
N ASP A 74 19.96 37.11 2.31
CA ASP A 74 18.51 37.34 2.26
C ASP A 74 17.86 36.12 1.60
N ILE A 75 16.98 35.45 2.33
CA ILE A 75 16.31 34.23 1.87
C ILE A 75 14.81 34.41 1.65
N THR A 76 14.28 35.64 1.79
CA THR A 76 12.88 35.93 1.44
C THR A 76 12.59 35.66 -0.04
N SER A 77 13.60 35.76 -0.91
CA SER A 77 13.51 35.41 -2.33
C SER A 77 13.40 33.90 -2.64
N LYS A 78 13.60 33.03 -1.64
CA LYS A 78 13.50 31.56 -1.78
C LYS A 78 12.19 30.96 -1.23
N GLY A 79 11.24 31.80 -0.83
CA GLY A 79 9.85 31.37 -0.56
C GLY A 79 9.50 30.99 0.88
N ASP A 80 10.35 31.26 1.87
CA ASP A 80 9.99 31.05 3.29
C ASP A 80 9.50 32.35 3.95
N PRO A 81 8.22 32.45 4.35
CA PRO A 81 7.63 33.66 4.90
C PRO A 81 7.95 33.89 6.38
N LEU A 82 8.83 33.10 7.01
CA LEU A 82 9.16 33.20 8.44
C LEU A 82 10.58 33.68 8.73
N ILE A 83 11.48 33.67 7.74
CA ILE A 83 12.90 33.94 7.96
C ILE A 83 13.33 35.23 7.29
N LYS A 84 13.98 36.11 8.07
CA LYS A 84 14.40 37.43 7.59
C LYS A 84 15.85 37.42 7.12
N ILE A 85 16.77 36.91 7.93
CA ILE A 85 18.22 37.02 7.69
C ILE A 85 18.95 35.84 8.33
N ILE A 86 20.01 35.35 7.67
CA ILE A 86 21.01 34.47 8.28
C ILE A 86 22.34 35.21 8.42
N VAL A 87 22.91 35.17 9.63
CA VAL A 87 24.21 35.75 9.96
C VAL A 87 25.20 34.63 10.28
N GLU A 88 26.19 34.46 9.42
CA GLU A 88 27.32 33.54 9.65
C GLU A 88 28.44 34.27 10.40
N THR A 89 29.06 33.63 11.38
CA THR A 89 30.30 34.09 12.03
C THR A 89 31.32 32.94 12.05
N ASP A 90 32.55 33.23 12.44
CA ASP A 90 33.61 32.22 12.53
C ASP A 90 33.26 31.07 13.49
N ASP A 91 32.47 31.32 14.55
CA ASP A 91 32.16 30.33 15.60
C ASP A 91 30.69 29.88 15.65
N ASN A 92 29.75 30.60 15.05
CA ASN A 92 28.31 30.32 15.15
C ASN A 92 27.52 30.81 13.91
N TYR A 93 26.37 30.21 13.65
CA TYR A 93 25.30 30.78 12.84
C TYR A 93 24.24 31.42 13.73
N LYS A 94 23.66 32.53 13.29
CA LYS A 94 22.47 33.13 13.90
C LYS A 94 21.39 33.28 12.84
N ILE A 95 20.26 32.62 13.07
CA ILE A 95 19.07 32.77 12.22
C ILE A 95 18.16 33.78 12.91
N ILE A 96 17.77 34.82 12.17
CA ILE A 96 16.86 35.86 12.65
C ILE A 96 15.53 35.70 11.91
N LEU A 97 14.49 35.40 12.66
CA LEU A 97 13.13 35.24 12.14
C LEU A 97 12.47 36.61 11.92
N ILE A 98 11.38 36.63 11.15
CA ILE A 98 10.66 37.88 10.80
C ILE A 98 10.08 38.58 12.04
N ASP A 99 9.73 37.81 13.07
CA ASP A 99 9.26 38.32 14.36
C ASP A 99 10.38 38.88 15.27
N GLY A 100 11.64 38.80 14.82
CA GLY A 100 12.82 39.31 15.54
C GLY A 100 13.43 38.31 16.52
N SER A 101 12.91 37.09 16.63
CA SER A 101 13.53 36.04 17.43
C SER A 101 14.85 35.55 16.80
N VAL A 102 15.80 35.17 17.66
CA VAL A 102 17.18 34.81 17.26
C VAL A 102 17.48 33.38 17.69
N ILE A 103 17.76 32.52 16.71
CA ILE A 103 18.21 31.14 16.91
C ILE A 103 19.74 31.13 16.76
N ASN A 104 20.46 30.71 17.80
CA ASN A 104 21.91 30.55 17.75
C ASN A 104 22.26 29.08 17.47
N ILE A 105 23.11 28.82 16.49
CA ILE A 105 23.59 27.49 16.11
C ILE A 105 25.12 27.49 16.18
N PRO A 106 25.76 26.66 17.02
CA PRO A 106 27.21 26.59 17.08
C PRO A 106 27.82 26.04 15.78
N ARG A 107 28.92 26.63 15.31
CA ARG A 107 29.68 26.13 14.16
C ARG A 107 30.68 25.08 14.65
N ILE A 108 30.47 23.83 14.27
CA ILE A 108 31.36 22.73 14.64
C ILE A 108 32.62 22.84 13.78
N LYS A 109 33.71 23.40 14.34
CA LYS A 109 34.97 23.65 13.63
C LYS A 109 35.78 22.39 13.31
N ASN A 110 35.56 21.27 14.01
CA ASN A 110 36.28 20.01 13.82
C ASN A 110 35.31 18.83 13.85
N LEU A 111 35.33 18.01 12.79
CA LEU A 111 34.65 16.71 12.72
C LEU A 111 35.34 15.73 13.67
N GLU A 112 34.84 15.58 14.90
CA GLU A 112 35.17 14.42 15.72
C GLU A 112 34.16 13.30 15.46
N ILE A 113 34.61 12.25 14.76
CA ILE A 113 33.89 10.97 14.73
C ILE A 113 34.06 10.38 16.13
N THR A 114 33.04 10.45 16.96
CA THR A 114 33.02 9.75 18.25
C THR A 114 31.88 8.73 18.26
N ASP A 115 32.13 7.57 18.85
CA ASP A 115 31.10 6.56 19.15
C ASP A 115 30.15 7.01 20.30
N ASN A 116 30.34 8.23 20.80
CA ASN A 116 29.56 8.83 21.87
C ASN A 116 28.31 9.52 21.31
N PRO A 117 27.13 9.32 21.93
CA PRO A 117 25.90 9.94 21.46
C PRO A 117 25.96 11.47 21.63
N VAL A 118 25.69 12.20 20.56
CA VAL A 118 25.50 13.66 20.60
C VAL A 118 24.01 13.96 20.78
N VAL A 119 23.70 14.88 21.70
CA VAL A 119 22.34 15.37 21.98
C VAL A 119 22.05 16.55 21.04
N GLY A 120 21.04 16.44 20.19
CA GLY A 120 20.62 17.50 19.26
C GLY A 120 19.13 17.83 19.37
N SER A 121 18.73 19.00 18.87
CA SER A 121 17.34 19.43 18.67
C SER A 121 16.97 19.40 17.18
N SER A 122 15.73 19.04 16.87
CA SER A 122 15.15 18.99 15.53
C SER A 122 14.48 20.32 15.18
N PHE A 123 14.56 20.73 13.91
CA PHE A 123 13.94 21.96 13.38
C PHE A 123 13.13 21.62 12.13
N SER A 124 12.05 22.37 11.84
CA SER A 124 11.18 22.18 10.66
C SER A 124 11.61 23.04 9.45
N GLY A 125 11.34 22.57 8.24
CA GLY A 125 11.31 23.40 7.02
C GLY A 125 12.68 23.81 6.45
N THR A 126 12.74 24.98 5.79
CA THR A 126 13.94 25.54 5.13
C THR A 126 15.12 25.73 6.10
N ILE A 127 14.85 25.82 7.41
CA ILE A 127 15.85 25.84 8.48
C ILE A 127 16.54 24.47 8.61
N ALA A 128 15.81 23.37 8.46
CA ALA A 128 16.40 22.02 8.45
C ALA A 128 17.25 21.80 7.19
N GLU A 129 16.78 22.27 6.02
CA GLU A 129 17.55 22.23 4.77
C GLU A 129 18.83 23.06 4.89
N TYR A 130 18.75 24.28 5.42
CA TYR A 130 19.92 25.13 5.66
C TYR A 130 20.86 24.54 6.72
N ILE A 131 20.34 23.98 7.82
CA ILE A 131 21.16 23.30 8.85
C ILE A 131 21.79 22.02 8.29
N ALA A 132 21.10 21.26 7.45
CA ALA A 132 21.65 20.07 6.80
C ALA A 132 22.79 20.42 5.83
N ASP A 133 22.61 21.49 5.05
CA ASP A 133 23.61 22.02 4.11
C ASP A 133 24.82 22.62 4.84
N VAL A 134 24.57 23.30 5.95
CA VAL A 134 25.56 24.05 6.71
C VAL A 134 26.33 23.20 7.71
N ASN A 135 25.68 22.27 8.41
CA ASN A 135 26.36 21.54 9.47
C ASN A 135 27.13 20.34 8.98
N LYS A 136 26.76 19.66 7.87
CA LYS A 136 27.33 18.32 7.54
C LYS A 136 27.65 17.52 8.82
N ALA A 137 26.81 17.59 9.84
CA ALA A 137 27.09 16.97 11.13
C ALA A 137 26.32 15.65 11.06
N VAL A 138 26.92 14.54 10.60
CA VAL A 138 28.25 14.08 11.02
C VAL A 138 28.14 13.20 12.26
N TYR A 139 26.99 12.58 12.55
CA TYR A 139 26.85 11.64 13.66
C TYR A 139 26.49 10.24 13.15
N SER A 140 27.37 9.27 13.39
CA SER A 140 27.10 7.85 13.11
C SER A 140 26.07 7.25 14.08
N LYS A 141 25.95 7.84 15.28
CA LYS A 141 24.99 7.53 16.34
C LYS A 141 24.52 8.83 17.01
N THR A 142 23.21 9.04 17.11
CA THR A 142 22.64 10.28 17.68
C THR A 142 21.48 9.98 18.63
N ILE A 143 21.39 10.73 19.74
CA ILE A 143 20.26 10.71 20.67
C ILE A 143 19.54 12.06 20.57
N PHE A 144 18.24 12.08 20.26
CA PHE A 144 17.46 13.32 20.25
C PHE A 144 16.48 13.35 21.42
N THR A 145 16.41 14.48 22.11
CA THR A 145 15.59 14.62 23.34
C THR A 145 14.26 15.32 23.12
N ASP A 146 13.97 15.78 21.91
CA ASP A 146 12.71 16.46 21.59
C ASP A 146 11.53 15.48 21.66
N GLU A 147 10.36 16.02 22.03
CA GLU A 147 9.09 15.28 21.99
C GLU A 147 8.54 15.15 20.56
N VAL A 148 8.88 16.06 19.66
CA VAL A 148 8.48 16.02 18.25
C VAL A 148 9.72 16.16 17.40
N ILE A 149 9.89 15.25 16.44
CA ILE A 149 10.94 15.35 15.43
C ILE A 149 10.32 15.94 14.16
N TYR A 150 10.68 17.17 13.85
CA TYR A 150 10.07 17.93 12.76
C TYR A 150 10.41 17.42 11.37
N ASP A 151 9.53 17.74 10.41
CA ASP A 151 9.64 17.36 9.01
C ASP A 151 11.03 17.64 8.43
N ARG A 152 11.54 16.67 7.68
CA ARG A 152 12.84 16.71 6.98
C ARG A 152 14.08 16.93 7.86
N ALA A 153 13.98 16.83 9.20
CA ALA A 153 15.10 17.12 10.11
C ALA A 153 16.42 16.40 9.79
N PHE A 154 16.36 15.19 9.23
CA PHE A 154 17.52 14.39 8.84
C PHE A 154 17.45 13.89 7.40
N PHE A 155 16.79 14.63 6.50
CA PHE A 155 16.65 14.24 5.10
C PHE A 155 18.02 14.07 4.42
N GLY A 156 18.19 12.97 3.68
CA GLY A 156 19.34 12.73 2.80
C GLY A 156 20.68 12.62 3.50
N ASN A 157 20.71 12.27 4.79
CA ASN A 157 21.94 12.09 5.55
C ASN A 157 22.61 10.74 5.22
N PRO A 158 23.74 10.74 4.49
CA PRO A 158 24.32 9.51 3.96
C PRO A 158 25.17 8.74 5.00
N LEU A 159 25.31 9.26 6.21
CA LEU A 159 26.24 8.74 7.22
C LEU A 159 25.57 8.38 8.55
N LEU A 160 24.31 8.77 8.75
CA LEU A 160 23.53 8.44 9.93
C LEU A 160 23.24 6.94 9.94
N LYS A 161 23.84 6.19 10.87
CA LYS A 161 23.71 4.72 10.93
C LYS A 161 22.77 4.26 12.03
N LYS A 162 22.68 4.97 13.14
CA LYS A 162 21.86 4.59 14.29
C LYS A 162 21.21 5.80 14.93
N VAL A 163 19.93 5.68 15.26
CA VAL A 163 19.14 6.75 15.90
C VAL A 163 18.45 6.23 17.15
N GLU A 164 18.52 6.99 18.24
CA GLU A 164 17.73 6.75 19.44
C GLU A 164 16.92 8.02 19.79
N LEU A 165 15.60 7.86 19.92
CA LEU A 165 14.64 8.91 20.24
C LEU A 165 13.93 8.57 21.56
N PRO A 166 14.59 8.76 22.73
CA PRO A 166 14.04 8.38 24.03
C PRO A 166 12.77 9.14 24.42
N ASN A 167 12.58 10.36 23.90
CA ASN A 167 11.48 11.24 24.28
C ASN A 167 10.48 11.51 23.15
N ALA A 168 10.84 11.23 21.89
CA ALA A 168 9.96 11.52 20.77
C ALA A 168 8.64 10.78 20.89
N ILE A 169 7.56 11.52 20.71
CA ILE A 169 6.16 11.09 20.66
C ILE A 169 5.70 11.04 19.20
N GLU A 170 6.24 11.90 18.34
CA GLU A 170 5.90 12.00 16.93
C GLU A 170 7.14 12.22 16.06
N ILE A 171 7.16 11.57 14.90
CA ILE A 171 8.13 11.79 13.82
C ILE A 171 7.36 12.39 12.66
N GLY A 172 7.76 13.58 12.21
CA GLY A 172 7.16 14.29 11.08
C GLY A 172 7.44 13.66 9.72
N ASP A 173 7.07 14.39 8.67
CA ASP A 173 7.17 13.93 7.29
C ASP A 173 8.61 13.98 6.78
N CYS A 174 9.01 12.99 5.99
CA CYS A 174 10.33 12.92 5.34
C CYS A 174 11.56 13.02 6.28
N VAL A 175 11.40 12.80 7.59
CA VAL A 175 12.44 13.05 8.61
C VAL A 175 13.75 12.33 8.30
N PHE A 176 13.72 11.05 7.95
CA PHE A 176 14.90 10.23 7.63
C PHE A 176 14.90 9.78 6.16
N ASN A 177 14.11 10.42 5.29
CA ASN A 177 14.04 10.07 3.88
C ASN A 177 15.44 10.15 3.23
N GLN A 178 15.79 9.17 2.39
CA GLN A 178 17.11 9.02 1.75
C GLN A 178 18.30 8.82 2.71
N ASN A 179 18.06 8.39 3.95
CA ASN A 179 19.15 7.99 4.86
C ASN A 179 19.61 6.57 4.56
N ILE A 180 20.29 6.41 3.43
CA ILE A 180 20.69 5.11 2.87
C ILE A 180 21.53 4.25 3.81
N ALA A 181 22.32 4.88 4.71
CA ALA A 181 23.19 4.20 5.66
C ALA A 181 22.52 3.90 7.02
N LEU A 182 21.27 4.33 7.24
CA LEU A 182 20.56 4.14 8.51
C LEU A 182 20.25 2.67 8.71
N LYS A 183 20.83 2.05 9.74
CA LYS A 183 20.70 0.62 10.06
C LYS A 183 19.67 0.34 11.12
N SER A 184 19.55 1.23 12.11
CA SER A 184 18.66 1.01 13.25
C SER A 184 18.07 2.29 13.82
N ILE A 185 16.81 2.23 14.22
CA ILE A 185 16.15 3.27 15.01
C ILE A 185 15.45 2.67 16.24
N LYS A 186 15.59 3.35 17.39
CA LYS A 186 14.84 3.06 18.61
C LYS A 186 14.06 4.29 19.05
N ALA A 187 12.75 4.19 19.12
CA ALA A 187 11.86 5.30 19.49
C ALA A 187 10.67 4.78 20.30
N HIS A 188 10.88 4.57 21.60
CA HIS A 188 9.96 3.79 22.44
C HIS A 188 8.63 4.49 22.74
N LYS A 189 8.59 5.83 22.67
CA LYS A 189 7.39 6.63 22.96
C LYS A 189 6.65 7.10 21.71
N VAL A 190 7.20 6.85 20.52
CA VAL A 190 6.64 7.33 19.26
C VAL A 190 5.32 6.63 18.99
N LYS A 191 4.27 7.43 18.76
CA LYS A 191 2.90 6.97 18.46
C LYS A 191 2.55 7.11 16.99
N LYS A 192 3.20 8.03 16.26
CA LYS A 192 2.92 8.34 14.87
C LYS A 192 4.21 8.66 14.13
N ILE A 193 4.29 8.18 12.89
CA ILE A 193 5.32 8.56 11.92
C ILE A 193 4.68 9.20 10.69
N GLY A 194 5.28 10.26 10.18
CA GLY A 194 4.83 11.03 9.03
C GLY A 194 5.04 10.33 7.68
N GLU A 195 4.46 10.91 6.63
CA GLU A 195 4.60 10.46 5.24
C GLU A 195 6.07 10.43 4.85
N GLU A 196 6.49 9.35 4.18
CA GLU A 196 7.85 9.18 3.65
C GLU A 196 8.98 9.31 4.71
N SER A 197 8.66 9.21 6.01
CA SER A 197 9.59 9.45 7.12
C SER A 197 10.84 8.57 7.11
N PHE A 198 10.80 7.36 6.56
CA PHE A 198 11.94 6.46 6.34
C PHE A 198 12.03 5.98 4.87
N LEU A 199 11.48 6.75 3.92
CA LEU A 199 11.58 6.42 2.49
C LEU A 199 13.06 6.27 2.09
N SER A 200 13.39 5.21 1.37
CA SER A 200 14.75 4.92 0.88
C SER A 200 15.83 4.84 1.99
N CYS A 201 15.46 4.42 3.20
CA CYS A 201 16.41 3.96 4.22
C CYS A 201 16.88 2.53 3.91
N GLU A 202 17.67 2.36 2.85
CA GLU A 202 17.97 1.06 2.23
C GLU A 202 18.64 0.02 3.17
N GLU A 203 19.49 0.47 4.10
CA GLU A 203 20.16 -0.38 5.10
C GLU A 203 19.35 -0.60 6.39
N LEU A 204 18.16 0.00 6.52
CA LEU A 204 17.36 -0.07 7.75
C LEU A 204 16.90 -1.50 7.98
N SER A 205 17.31 -2.07 9.10
CA SER A 205 17.06 -3.48 9.42
C SER A 205 16.47 -3.69 10.82
N VAL A 206 16.61 -2.71 11.71
CA VAL A 206 16.09 -2.75 13.08
C VAL A 206 15.24 -1.51 13.35
N VAL A 207 13.94 -1.70 13.58
CA VAL A 207 13.01 -0.64 13.95
C VAL A 207 12.34 -1.05 15.26
N ASP A 208 12.58 -0.27 16.31
CA ASP A 208 12.07 -0.53 17.66
C ASP A 208 11.15 0.63 18.10
N MET A 209 9.84 0.43 17.89
CA MET A 209 8.78 1.42 18.17
C MET A 209 7.53 0.72 18.76
N PRO A 210 7.59 0.20 20.00
CA PRO A 210 6.51 -0.59 20.60
C PRO A 210 5.19 0.17 20.79
N GLU A 211 5.23 1.50 20.91
CA GLU A 211 4.07 2.36 21.12
C GLU A 211 3.46 2.92 19.83
N LEU A 212 4.00 2.55 18.67
CA LEU A 212 3.56 3.04 17.37
C LEU A 212 2.11 2.63 17.09
N LYS A 213 1.28 3.60 16.68
CA LYS A 213 -0.14 3.42 16.35
C LYS A 213 -0.44 3.65 14.88
N ILE A 214 0.25 4.61 14.25
CA ILE A 214 -0.06 5.05 12.88
C ILE A 214 1.21 5.00 12.03
N ILE A 215 1.11 4.31 10.89
CA ILE A 215 2.14 4.24 9.85
C ILE A 215 1.63 4.93 8.60
N SER A 216 2.14 6.14 8.33
CA SER A 216 1.71 6.97 7.20
C SER A 216 2.17 6.43 5.85
N LYS A 217 1.66 7.06 4.79
CA LYS A 217 1.92 6.70 3.39
C LYS A 217 3.43 6.63 3.12
N ARG A 218 3.88 5.58 2.44
CA ARG A 218 5.30 5.35 2.07
C ARG A 218 6.31 5.42 3.23
N ALA A 219 5.87 5.31 4.50
CA ALA A 219 6.74 5.57 5.64
C ALA A 219 8.03 4.72 5.65
N PHE A 220 7.98 3.44 5.29
CA PHE A 220 9.14 2.53 5.18
C PHE A 220 9.34 2.02 3.75
N ARG A 221 8.90 2.76 2.74
CA ARG A 221 9.10 2.36 1.35
C ARG A 221 10.61 2.29 1.02
N ASP A 222 11.00 1.32 0.21
CA ASP A 222 12.38 1.09 -0.25
C ASP A 222 13.37 0.78 0.91
N CYS A 223 12.87 0.35 2.08
CA CYS A 223 13.70 -0.16 3.17
C CYS A 223 14.13 -1.62 2.89
N PHE A 224 15.00 -1.80 1.89
CA PHE A 224 15.37 -3.12 1.34
C PHE A 224 15.97 -4.11 2.35
N SER A 225 16.47 -3.62 3.49
CA SER A 225 17.11 -4.44 4.53
C SER A 225 16.21 -4.87 5.69
N LEU A 226 14.95 -4.40 5.74
CA LEU A 226 14.01 -4.82 6.77
C LEU A 226 13.69 -6.31 6.62
N LYS A 227 13.86 -7.07 7.71
CA LYS A 227 13.61 -8.53 7.73
C LYS A 227 12.31 -8.90 8.41
N THR A 228 11.93 -8.16 9.45
CA THR A 228 10.78 -8.45 10.30
C THR A 228 10.13 -7.15 10.73
N ILE A 229 8.81 -7.13 10.76
CA ILE A 229 8.02 -6.03 11.34
C ILE A 229 7.12 -6.59 12.43
N SER A 230 7.23 -6.02 13.63
CA SER A 230 6.36 -6.34 14.76
C SER A 230 5.99 -5.05 15.47
N PHE A 231 4.77 -4.58 15.24
CA PHE A 231 4.25 -3.38 15.90
C PHE A 231 2.94 -3.74 16.62
N PRO A 232 2.98 -3.98 17.95
CA PRO A 232 1.86 -4.55 18.70
C PRO A 232 0.68 -3.58 18.87
N LYS A 233 0.90 -2.27 18.64
CA LYS A 233 -0.10 -1.22 18.84
C LYS A 233 -0.54 -0.49 17.57
N VAL A 234 0.00 -0.87 16.40
CA VAL A 234 -0.39 -0.25 15.13
C VAL A 234 -1.84 -0.58 14.81
N GLU A 235 -2.63 0.47 14.62
CA GLU A 235 -4.07 0.45 14.34
C GLU A 235 -4.32 0.85 12.87
N GLU A 236 -3.55 1.79 12.34
CA GLU A 236 -3.71 2.38 11.00
C GLU A 236 -2.41 2.31 10.18
N ILE A 237 -2.54 1.88 8.92
CA ILE A 237 -1.44 1.72 7.97
C ILE A 237 -1.91 2.21 6.62
N TYR A 238 -1.14 3.09 6.01
CA TYR A 238 -1.49 3.73 4.74
C TYR A 238 -0.72 3.17 3.55
N ASP A 239 -1.17 3.56 2.37
CA ASP A 239 -0.71 3.07 1.08
C ASP A 239 0.82 3.13 0.92
N TYR A 240 1.39 2.10 0.29
CA TYR A 240 2.83 1.95 0.07
C TYR A 240 3.73 1.94 1.32
N ALA A 241 3.18 1.83 2.55
CA ALA A 241 3.97 1.95 3.77
C ALA A 241 5.20 1.03 3.86
N PHE A 242 5.13 -0.18 3.30
CA PHE A 242 6.24 -1.15 3.25
C PHE A 242 6.54 -1.61 1.81
N TYR A 243 6.22 -0.77 0.82
CA TYR A 243 6.49 -1.09 -0.58
C TYR A 243 8.00 -1.28 -0.82
N ASP A 244 8.37 -2.29 -1.61
CA ASP A 244 9.75 -2.67 -1.91
C ASP A 244 10.61 -3.00 -0.66
N CYS A 245 10.00 -3.45 0.45
CA CYS A 245 10.74 -4.06 1.56
C CYS A 245 11.19 -5.50 1.18
N CYS A 246 12.07 -5.63 0.18
CA CYS A 246 12.37 -6.88 -0.52
C CYS A 246 12.87 -8.03 0.38
N LYS A 247 13.49 -7.73 1.54
CA LYS A 247 13.98 -8.75 2.48
C LYS A 247 12.99 -9.06 3.62
N LEU A 248 11.81 -8.47 3.63
CA LEU A 248 10.82 -8.66 4.68
C LEU A 248 10.29 -10.09 4.62
N GLN A 249 10.44 -10.85 5.71
CA GLN A 249 10.09 -12.27 5.78
C GLN A 249 8.82 -12.53 6.58
N SER A 250 8.56 -11.69 7.59
CA SER A 250 7.39 -11.84 8.46
C SER A 250 6.90 -10.50 8.99
N VAL A 251 5.57 -10.40 9.12
CA VAL A 251 4.87 -9.21 9.62
C VAL A 251 3.86 -9.62 10.67
N SER A 252 3.88 -8.93 11.82
CA SER A 252 2.92 -9.11 12.91
C SER A 252 2.35 -7.77 13.36
N LEU A 253 1.05 -7.56 13.08
CA LEU A 253 0.32 -6.33 13.35
C LEU A 253 -1.03 -6.68 14.00
N PRO A 254 -1.03 -7.11 15.27
CA PRO A 254 -2.20 -7.72 15.91
C PRO A 254 -3.38 -6.77 16.11
N LYS A 255 -3.16 -5.45 16.07
CA LYS A 255 -4.19 -4.43 16.27
C LYS A 255 -4.58 -3.66 15.01
N ALA A 256 -3.96 -3.95 13.86
CA ALA A 256 -4.33 -3.28 12.62
C ALA A 256 -5.81 -3.52 12.32
N LEU A 257 -6.56 -2.44 12.06
CA LEU A 257 -8.01 -2.51 11.87
C LEU A 257 -8.39 -2.50 10.40
N LYS A 258 -7.70 -1.67 9.61
CA LYS A 258 -7.94 -1.46 8.19
C LYS A 258 -6.62 -1.38 7.44
N ILE A 259 -6.56 -2.05 6.30
CA ILE A 259 -5.42 -2.02 5.38
C ILE A 259 -5.97 -1.92 3.96
N ASP A 260 -5.63 -0.84 3.25
CA ASP A 260 -6.01 -0.63 1.86
C ASP A 260 -4.81 -0.25 0.98
N GLY A 261 -4.96 -0.43 -0.33
CA GLY A 261 -3.93 -0.08 -1.31
C GLY A 261 -2.84 -1.15 -1.48
N ILE A 262 -1.59 -0.73 -1.62
CA ILE A 262 -0.40 -1.56 -1.90
C ILE A 262 0.59 -1.46 -0.74
N VAL A 263 0.20 -1.94 0.43
CA VAL A 263 0.99 -1.79 1.67
C VAL A 263 2.27 -2.62 1.67
N PHE A 264 2.20 -3.90 1.30
CA PHE A 264 3.34 -4.83 1.27
C PHE A 264 3.76 -5.18 -0.17
N GLY A 265 3.57 -4.24 -1.11
CA GLY A 265 3.96 -4.45 -2.50
C GLY A 265 5.44 -4.81 -2.61
N ASN A 266 5.76 -5.78 -3.48
CA ASN A 266 7.12 -6.25 -3.78
C ASN A 266 7.93 -6.73 -2.56
N CYS A 267 7.25 -7.15 -1.48
CA CYS A 267 7.91 -7.87 -0.39
C CYS A 267 8.18 -9.34 -0.80
N PHE A 268 9.08 -9.55 -1.77
CA PHE A 268 9.29 -10.85 -2.45
C PHE A 268 9.65 -12.01 -1.52
N LEU A 269 10.22 -11.74 -0.34
CA LEU A 269 10.58 -12.75 0.65
C LEU A 269 9.55 -12.96 1.77
N LEU A 270 8.40 -12.28 1.72
CA LEU A 270 7.39 -12.37 2.76
C LEU A 270 6.76 -13.76 2.76
N LYS A 271 6.92 -14.50 3.87
CA LYS A 271 6.43 -15.88 4.01
C LYS A 271 5.19 -15.98 4.90
N SER A 272 5.08 -15.09 5.87
CA SER A 272 3.98 -15.11 6.85
C SER A 272 3.51 -13.72 7.20
N ILE A 273 2.19 -13.59 7.38
CA ILE A 273 1.57 -12.37 7.91
C ILE A 273 0.47 -12.70 8.92
N SER A 274 0.48 -11.96 10.03
CA SER A 274 -0.52 -12.08 11.10
C SER A 274 -1.28 -10.78 11.32
N LEU A 275 -2.57 -10.78 10.96
CA LEU A 275 -3.51 -9.65 10.97
C LEU A 275 -4.86 -10.03 11.64
N PRO A 276 -4.87 -10.53 12.89
CA PRO A 276 -6.07 -11.09 13.52
C PRO A 276 -7.21 -10.09 13.70
N SER A 277 -6.92 -8.79 13.89
CA SER A 277 -7.93 -7.75 14.16
C SER A 277 -8.46 -7.02 12.92
N VAL A 278 -7.89 -7.28 11.74
CA VAL A 278 -8.29 -6.58 10.51
C VAL A 278 -9.75 -6.90 10.18
N LYS A 279 -10.54 -5.85 9.98
CA LYS A 279 -11.95 -5.91 9.60
C LYS A 279 -12.16 -5.65 8.11
N GLU A 280 -11.31 -4.80 7.54
CA GLU A 280 -11.37 -4.37 6.14
C GLU A 280 -9.99 -4.50 5.50
N LEU A 281 -9.94 -5.23 4.37
CA LEU A 281 -8.74 -5.47 3.58
C LEU A 281 -9.11 -5.35 2.10
N SER A 282 -8.51 -4.40 1.38
CA SER A 282 -8.84 -4.13 -0.02
C SER A 282 -7.63 -3.66 -0.84
N GLY A 283 -7.71 -3.77 -2.16
CA GLY A 283 -6.63 -3.37 -3.08
C GLY A 283 -5.64 -4.50 -3.39
N ASN A 284 -4.38 -4.14 -3.66
CA ASN A 284 -3.30 -5.08 -3.99
C ASN A 284 -2.30 -5.18 -2.83
N VAL A 285 -2.81 -5.44 -1.62
CA VAL A 285 -2.04 -5.36 -0.36
C VAL A 285 -0.76 -6.19 -0.41
N PHE A 286 -0.82 -7.36 -1.05
CA PHE A 286 0.29 -8.32 -1.16
C PHE A 286 0.84 -8.42 -2.59
N LEU A 287 0.74 -7.35 -3.39
CA LEU A 287 1.26 -7.34 -4.77
C LEU A 287 2.71 -7.84 -4.81
N GLY A 288 3.01 -8.86 -5.61
CA GLY A 288 4.38 -9.38 -5.75
C GLY A 288 4.89 -10.22 -4.57
N CYS A 289 4.08 -10.49 -3.52
CA CYS A 289 4.47 -11.35 -2.40
C CYS A 289 4.40 -12.86 -2.75
N SER A 290 5.04 -13.29 -3.83
CA SER A 290 4.89 -14.65 -4.38
C SER A 290 5.31 -15.79 -3.44
N LEU A 291 6.10 -15.51 -2.39
CA LEU A 291 6.50 -16.47 -1.36
C LEU A 291 5.58 -16.55 -0.14
N LEU A 292 4.46 -15.81 -0.12
CA LEU A 292 3.54 -15.77 1.01
C LEU A 292 2.79 -17.10 1.13
N LYS A 293 3.04 -17.81 2.26
CA LYS A 293 2.51 -19.15 2.54
C LYS A 293 1.41 -19.16 3.59
N THR A 294 1.47 -18.23 4.53
CA THR A 294 0.60 -18.23 5.71
C THR A 294 0.04 -16.83 5.94
N VAL A 295 -1.28 -16.76 6.03
CA VAL A 295 -2.04 -15.52 6.28
C VAL A 295 -3.03 -15.80 7.40
N SER A 296 -2.99 -14.99 8.46
CA SER A 296 -3.96 -15.07 9.56
C SER A 296 -4.86 -13.84 9.58
N LEU A 297 -6.12 -14.02 9.19
CA LEU A 297 -7.18 -12.99 9.15
C LEU A 297 -8.46 -13.52 9.82
N LEU A 298 -8.53 -13.42 11.15
CA LEU A 298 -9.60 -14.07 11.93
C LEU A 298 -10.92 -13.29 11.91
N ASN A 299 -10.88 -11.95 11.85
CA ASN A 299 -12.06 -11.10 12.02
C ASN A 299 -12.61 -10.48 10.72
N ILE A 300 -12.08 -10.89 9.58
CA ILE A 300 -12.51 -10.36 8.29
C ILE A 300 -13.88 -10.92 7.89
N LYS A 301 -14.81 -10.04 7.53
CA LYS A 301 -16.17 -10.42 7.09
C LYS A 301 -16.33 -10.42 5.56
N LYS A 302 -15.64 -9.52 4.87
CA LYS A 302 -15.75 -9.34 3.43
C LYS A 302 -14.36 -9.23 2.81
N LEU A 303 -14.18 -9.86 1.66
CA LEU A 303 -12.97 -9.77 0.85
C LEU A 303 -13.33 -9.42 -0.59
N SER A 304 -12.64 -8.45 -1.16
CA SER A 304 -12.84 -7.96 -2.52
C SER A 304 -11.53 -7.47 -3.14
N GLY A 305 -11.53 -7.19 -4.43
CA GLY A 305 -10.34 -6.75 -5.17
C GLY A 305 -9.31 -7.86 -5.40
N ASN A 306 -8.02 -7.54 -5.21
CA ASN A 306 -6.87 -8.35 -5.64
C ASN A 306 -5.97 -8.75 -4.46
N VAL A 307 -6.56 -8.92 -3.27
CA VAL A 307 -5.81 -9.00 -2.01
C VAL A 307 -4.77 -10.13 -2.04
N PHE A 308 -5.12 -11.33 -2.48
CA PHE A 308 -4.22 -12.49 -2.62
C PHE A 308 -3.95 -12.85 -4.08
N TYR A 309 -3.97 -11.87 -4.98
CA TYR A 309 -3.72 -12.09 -6.40
C TYR A 309 -2.31 -12.65 -6.66
N ASN A 310 -2.21 -13.72 -7.45
CA ASN A 310 -0.97 -14.41 -7.84
C ASN A 310 -0.06 -14.82 -6.66
N LEU A 311 -0.62 -15.20 -5.51
CA LEU A 311 0.16 -15.79 -4.42
C LEU A 311 0.51 -17.25 -4.70
N THR A 312 1.49 -17.47 -5.57
CA THR A 312 1.87 -18.80 -6.06
C THR A 312 2.48 -19.72 -5.00
N SER A 313 2.84 -19.24 -3.81
CA SER A 313 3.25 -20.12 -2.69
C SER A 313 2.13 -20.45 -1.69
N LEU A 314 0.94 -19.86 -1.85
CA LEU A 314 -0.19 -20.10 -0.95
C LEU A 314 -0.80 -21.47 -1.23
N LYS A 315 -0.61 -22.42 -0.32
CA LYS A 315 -1.14 -23.79 -0.44
C LYS A 315 -2.51 -24.01 0.18
N SER A 316 -2.81 -23.28 1.24
CA SER A 316 -4.09 -23.41 1.94
C SER A 316 -4.48 -22.08 2.56
N ILE A 317 -5.79 -21.85 2.68
CA ILE A 317 -6.33 -20.67 3.36
C ILE A 317 -7.60 -21.05 4.12
N SER A 318 -7.71 -20.57 5.36
CA SER A 318 -8.89 -20.74 6.19
C SER A 318 -9.30 -19.38 6.76
N LEU A 319 -10.52 -18.96 6.45
CA LEU A 319 -11.10 -17.69 6.94
C LEU A 319 -12.45 -18.01 7.59
N PRO A 320 -12.49 -18.22 8.92
CA PRO A 320 -13.67 -18.77 9.60
C PRO A 320 -14.86 -17.82 9.66
N ASN A 321 -14.63 -16.52 9.47
CA ASN A 321 -15.64 -15.47 9.63
C ASN A 321 -16.01 -14.73 8.34
N VAL A 322 -15.45 -15.11 7.20
CA VAL A 322 -15.76 -14.47 5.93
C VAL A 322 -17.17 -14.86 5.45
N GLU A 323 -17.96 -13.87 5.06
CA GLU A 323 -19.36 -14.00 4.62
C GLU A 323 -19.51 -13.74 3.12
N GLU A 324 -18.65 -12.90 2.52
CA GLU A 324 -18.68 -12.52 1.10
C GLU A 324 -17.26 -12.42 0.52
N ILE A 325 -17.03 -13.00 -0.67
CA ILE A 325 -15.76 -12.94 -1.40
C ILE A 325 -16.03 -12.55 -2.87
N THR A 326 -15.42 -11.47 -3.36
CA THR A 326 -15.68 -10.96 -4.72
C THR A 326 -14.40 -10.73 -5.53
N ASP A 327 -14.55 -10.42 -6.82
CA ASP A 327 -13.50 -9.97 -7.75
C ASP A 327 -12.40 -11.01 -8.00
N PHE A 328 -11.12 -10.70 -7.76
CA PHE A 328 -9.96 -11.53 -8.11
C PHE A 328 -9.16 -11.95 -6.88
N VAL A 329 -9.83 -12.08 -5.72
CA VAL A 329 -9.15 -12.19 -4.42
C VAL A 329 -8.08 -13.28 -4.37
N PHE A 330 -8.32 -14.48 -4.93
CA PHE A 330 -7.34 -15.57 -5.01
C PHE A 330 -6.94 -15.94 -6.46
N TYR A 331 -7.19 -15.04 -7.43
CA TYR A 331 -6.90 -15.33 -8.83
C TYR A 331 -5.41 -15.64 -9.03
N GLY A 332 -5.12 -16.72 -9.76
CA GLY A 332 -3.75 -17.15 -10.07
C GLY A 332 -2.96 -17.71 -8.88
N CYS A 333 -3.62 -18.06 -7.78
CA CYS A 333 -3.02 -18.90 -6.73
C CYS A 333 -2.89 -20.35 -7.21
N CYS A 334 -2.06 -20.60 -8.22
CA CYS A 334 -2.01 -21.86 -8.97
C CYS A 334 -1.63 -23.10 -8.13
N TYR A 335 -0.99 -22.91 -6.98
CA TYR A 335 -0.64 -23.98 -6.02
C TYR A 335 -1.59 -24.05 -4.81
N LEU A 336 -2.74 -23.37 -4.84
CA LEU A 336 -3.75 -23.45 -3.78
C LEU A 336 -4.44 -24.81 -3.84
N GLU A 337 -4.14 -25.67 -2.86
CA GLU A 337 -4.62 -27.05 -2.77
C GLU A 337 -5.94 -27.16 -1.97
N SER A 338 -6.14 -26.28 -0.97
CA SER A 338 -7.32 -26.36 -0.08
C SER A 338 -7.82 -25.00 0.42
N ILE A 339 -9.14 -24.90 0.59
CA ILE A 339 -9.84 -23.71 1.09
C ILE A 339 -10.83 -24.06 2.19
N SER A 340 -11.05 -23.16 3.14
CA SER A 340 -12.04 -23.33 4.21
C SER A 340 -12.71 -22.00 4.58
N PHE A 341 -13.97 -21.83 4.16
CA PHE A 341 -14.78 -20.63 4.40
C PHE A 341 -16.16 -21.01 4.94
N PRO A 342 -16.28 -21.46 6.21
CA PRO A 342 -17.49 -22.06 6.73
C PRO A 342 -18.71 -21.12 6.77
N LYS A 343 -18.52 -19.80 6.75
CA LYS A 343 -19.61 -18.80 6.81
C LYS A 343 -19.91 -18.10 5.49
N VAL A 344 -19.20 -18.42 4.42
CA VAL A 344 -19.35 -17.70 3.15
C VAL A 344 -20.72 -18.01 2.53
N LYS A 345 -21.43 -16.95 2.11
CA LYS A 345 -22.77 -17.02 1.52
C LYS A 345 -22.77 -16.66 0.03
N LYS A 346 -21.88 -15.77 -0.38
CA LYS A 346 -21.82 -15.25 -1.75
C LYS A 346 -20.38 -15.22 -2.25
N ILE A 347 -20.19 -15.70 -3.48
CA ILE A 347 -18.91 -15.67 -4.18
C ILE A 347 -19.14 -15.13 -5.61
N SER A 348 -18.42 -14.10 -6.02
CA SER A 348 -18.59 -13.56 -7.38
C SER A 348 -17.32 -13.03 -8.03
N GLY A 349 -17.24 -13.05 -9.36
CA GLY A 349 -16.05 -12.62 -10.11
C GLY A 349 -15.14 -13.79 -10.49
N ASN A 350 -13.83 -13.61 -10.45
CA ASN A 350 -12.81 -14.59 -10.83
C ASN A 350 -12.03 -15.07 -9.58
N VAL A 351 -12.73 -15.24 -8.45
CA VAL A 351 -12.13 -15.40 -7.12
C VAL A 351 -11.06 -16.48 -7.06
N PHE A 352 -11.32 -17.69 -7.57
CA PHE A 352 -10.38 -18.82 -7.64
C PHE A 352 -9.98 -19.14 -9.09
N GLY A 353 -10.11 -18.19 -10.02
CA GLY A 353 -9.67 -18.38 -11.40
C GLY A 353 -8.18 -18.72 -11.46
N ASN A 354 -7.80 -19.72 -12.26
CA ASN A 354 -6.43 -20.27 -12.34
C ASN A 354 -5.88 -20.81 -11.00
N CYS A 355 -6.73 -21.24 -10.07
CA CYS A 355 -6.30 -22.07 -8.93
C CYS A 355 -6.12 -23.52 -9.37
N GLU A 356 -5.13 -23.76 -10.23
CA GLU A 356 -4.95 -25.01 -10.97
C GLU A 356 -4.90 -26.25 -10.07
N SER A 357 -4.25 -26.16 -8.89
CA SER A 357 -4.06 -27.27 -7.95
C SER A 357 -5.23 -27.55 -7.00
N LEU A 358 -6.33 -26.80 -7.08
CA LEU A 358 -7.45 -26.96 -6.15
C LEU A 358 -8.19 -28.27 -6.42
N GLU A 359 -8.18 -29.21 -5.48
CA GLU A 359 -8.71 -30.57 -5.73
C GLU A 359 -10.19 -30.74 -5.36
N SER A 360 -10.63 -30.10 -4.28
CA SER A 360 -12.00 -30.22 -3.79
C SER A 360 -12.49 -28.96 -3.07
N VAL A 361 -13.78 -28.68 -3.20
CA VAL A 361 -14.44 -27.54 -2.56
C VAL A 361 -15.71 -27.97 -1.83
N LEU A 362 -15.80 -27.64 -0.55
CA LEU A 362 -16.97 -27.85 0.29
C LEU A 362 -17.36 -26.53 0.95
N LEU A 363 -18.40 -25.87 0.45
CA LEU A 363 -18.90 -24.60 0.99
C LEU A 363 -20.43 -24.69 1.20
N PRO A 364 -20.88 -25.21 2.35
CA PRO A 364 -22.28 -25.58 2.56
C PRO A 364 -23.25 -24.40 2.66
N ASN A 365 -22.76 -23.20 2.98
CA ASN A 365 -23.58 -22.01 3.21
C ASN A 365 -23.66 -21.07 2.00
N VAL A 366 -23.01 -21.41 0.88
CA VAL A 366 -23.05 -20.61 -0.34
C VAL A 366 -24.43 -20.74 -0.98
N VAL A 367 -25.05 -19.59 -1.25
CA VAL A 367 -26.37 -19.45 -1.87
C VAL A 367 -26.25 -19.01 -3.33
N SER A 368 -25.25 -18.19 -3.67
CA SER A 368 -25.05 -17.71 -5.04
C SER A 368 -23.58 -17.68 -5.46
N ILE A 369 -23.33 -18.13 -6.69
CA ILE A 369 -22.03 -18.08 -7.35
C ILE A 369 -22.21 -17.51 -8.76
N SER A 370 -21.48 -16.44 -9.09
CA SER A 370 -21.55 -15.79 -10.42
C SER A 370 -20.17 -15.36 -10.88
N GLY A 371 -19.78 -15.66 -12.11
CA GLY A 371 -18.45 -15.28 -12.62
C GLY A 371 -17.68 -16.46 -13.17
N ASN A 372 -16.37 -16.28 -13.17
CA ASN A 372 -15.38 -17.26 -13.60
C ASN A 372 -14.71 -17.83 -12.33
N VAL A 373 -15.52 -18.10 -11.30
CA VAL A 373 -15.06 -18.29 -9.92
C VAL A 373 -14.05 -19.42 -9.79
N PHE A 374 -14.26 -20.55 -10.48
CA PHE A 374 -13.35 -21.70 -10.52
C PHE A 374 -12.84 -21.96 -11.96
N GLU A 375 -12.79 -20.92 -12.82
CA GLU A 375 -12.26 -21.07 -14.18
C GLU A 375 -10.81 -21.60 -14.14
N ASN A 376 -10.49 -22.57 -15.00
CA ASN A 376 -9.18 -23.20 -15.10
C ASN A 376 -8.68 -23.88 -13.81
N CYS A 377 -9.59 -24.31 -12.93
CA CYS A 377 -9.25 -25.20 -11.82
C CYS A 377 -9.09 -26.64 -12.35
N PHE A 378 -7.99 -26.90 -13.08
CA PHE A 378 -7.80 -28.14 -13.84
C PHE A 378 -7.86 -29.41 -12.97
N PHE A 379 -7.40 -29.35 -11.71
CA PHE A 379 -7.39 -30.49 -10.79
C PHE A 379 -8.65 -30.63 -9.93
N LEU A 380 -9.65 -29.76 -10.10
CA LEU A 380 -10.87 -29.78 -9.30
C LEU A 380 -11.73 -31.00 -9.64
N LYS A 381 -11.77 -31.97 -8.73
CA LYS A 381 -12.49 -33.24 -8.90
C LYS A 381 -13.87 -33.25 -8.26
N LYS A 382 -14.03 -32.53 -7.15
CA LYS A 382 -15.22 -32.61 -6.30
C LYS A 382 -15.66 -31.24 -5.81
N VAL A 383 -16.94 -30.97 -5.94
CA VAL A 383 -17.57 -29.74 -5.45
C VAL A 383 -18.84 -30.08 -4.67
N SER A 384 -19.10 -29.34 -3.60
CA SER A 384 -20.30 -29.50 -2.79
C SER A 384 -20.82 -28.15 -2.30
N PHE A 385 -22.01 -27.79 -2.81
CA PHE A 385 -22.75 -26.57 -2.47
C PHE A 385 -24.24 -26.90 -2.22
N PRO A 386 -24.60 -27.55 -1.10
CA PRO A 386 -25.95 -28.02 -0.81
C PRO A 386 -27.02 -26.91 -0.76
N ASN A 387 -26.64 -25.66 -0.50
CA ASN A 387 -27.56 -24.52 -0.43
C ASN A 387 -27.50 -23.58 -1.64
N LEU A 388 -26.78 -23.96 -2.70
CA LEU A 388 -26.63 -23.14 -3.89
C LEU A 388 -27.95 -23.05 -4.66
N GLU A 389 -28.38 -21.83 -4.96
CA GLU A 389 -29.63 -21.52 -5.67
C GLU A 389 -29.36 -21.02 -7.09
N VAL A 390 -28.29 -20.24 -7.28
CA VAL A 390 -27.99 -19.57 -8.57
C VAL A 390 -26.56 -19.84 -9.01
N LEU A 391 -26.42 -20.27 -10.27
CA LEU A 391 -25.16 -20.40 -11.00
C LEU A 391 -25.22 -19.57 -12.29
N SER A 392 -24.22 -18.72 -12.51
CA SER A 392 -24.14 -17.96 -13.75
C SER A 392 -22.73 -17.74 -14.27
N GLN A 393 -22.62 -17.56 -15.59
CA GLN A 393 -21.40 -17.31 -16.34
C GLN A 393 -20.51 -18.57 -16.46
N ARG A 394 -19.21 -18.47 -16.20
CA ARG A 394 -18.19 -19.50 -16.51
C ARG A 394 -17.65 -20.16 -15.24
N VAL A 395 -18.52 -20.44 -14.28
CA VAL A 395 -18.13 -20.78 -12.89
C VAL A 395 -17.12 -21.93 -12.84
N PHE A 396 -17.36 -23.02 -13.55
CA PHE A 396 -16.50 -24.20 -13.62
C PHE A 396 -15.88 -24.38 -15.01
N HIS A 397 -15.70 -23.30 -15.77
CA HIS A 397 -15.10 -23.40 -17.10
C HIS A 397 -13.72 -24.06 -17.03
N ASP A 398 -13.50 -25.04 -17.90
CA ASP A 398 -12.26 -25.80 -18.01
C ASP A 398 -11.82 -26.50 -16.70
N CYS A 399 -12.78 -26.88 -15.85
CA CYS A 399 -12.55 -27.80 -14.72
C CYS A 399 -12.41 -29.24 -15.23
N ARG A 400 -11.29 -29.55 -15.86
CA ARG A 400 -11.08 -30.77 -16.68
C ARG A 400 -11.25 -32.08 -15.92
N LEU A 401 -10.97 -32.13 -14.62
CA LEU A 401 -11.10 -33.33 -13.77
C LEU A 401 -12.40 -33.42 -12.98
N LEU A 402 -13.35 -32.50 -13.16
CA LEU A 402 -14.63 -32.52 -12.45
C LEU A 402 -15.48 -33.69 -12.96
N GLU A 403 -15.69 -34.72 -12.13
CA GLU A 403 -16.32 -35.98 -12.56
C GLU A 403 -17.85 -35.98 -12.41
N SER A 404 -18.34 -35.51 -11.27
CA SER A 404 -19.77 -35.54 -10.95
C SER A 404 -20.21 -34.33 -10.13
N VAL A 405 -21.43 -33.88 -10.41
CA VAL A 405 -22.03 -32.70 -9.77
C VAL A 405 -23.45 -33.01 -9.33
N PHE A 406 -23.77 -32.65 -8.08
CA PHE A 406 -25.10 -32.71 -7.52
C PHE A 406 -25.42 -31.41 -6.78
N PHE A 407 -26.34 -30.61 -7.32
CA PHE A 407 -26.76 -29.35 -6.71
C PHE A 407 -28.27 -29.37 -6.45
N PRO A 408 -28.70 -29.74 -5.22
CA PRO A 408 -30.09 -30.03 -4.93
C PRO A 408 -31.00 -28.81 -4.94
N LYS A 409 -30.49 -27.60 -4.79
CA LYS A 409 -31.29 -26.36 -4.67
C LYS A 409 -31.13 -25.38 -5.83
N VAL A 410 -30.30 -25.70 -6.83
CA VAL A 410 -30.06 -24.79 -7.94
C VAL A 410 -31.33 -24.65 -8.77
N GLU A 411 -31.83 -23.42 -8.87
CA GLU A 411 -33.03 -23.05 -9.65
C GLU A 411 -32.66 -22.42 -11.00
N VAL A 412 -31.55 -21.68 -11.07
CA VAL A 412 -31.16 -20.92 -12.26
C VAL A 412 -29.72 -21.24 -12.64
N VAL A 413 -29.53 -21.63 -13.91
CA VAL A 413 -28.22 -21.88 -14.52
C VAL A 413 -28.10 -21.12 -15.83
N VAL A 414 -27.21 -20.12 -15.92
CA VAL A 414 -27.09 -19.28 -17.13
C VAL A 414 -25.64 -19.16 -17.59
N GLY A 415 -25.39 -19.33 -18.88
CA GLY A 415 -24.08 -19.16 -19.51
C GLY A 415 -23.28 -20.46 -19.59
N SER A 416 -21.96 -20.38 -19.73
CA SER A 416 -21.09 -21.54 -20.01
C SER A 416 -20.55 -22.22 -18.75
N VAL A 417 -21.42 -22.50 -17.78
CA VAL A 417 -21.06 -22.87 -16.39
C VAL A 417 -20.12 -24.06 -16.29
N PHE A 418 -20.35 -25.13 -17.05
CA PHE A 418 -19.52 -26.34 -17.07
C PHE A 418 -18.78 -26.53 -18.40
N SER A 419 -18.67 -25.48 -19.21
CA SER A 419 -18.01 -25.60 -20.51
C SER A 419 -16.58 -26.12 -20.37
N PHE A 420 -16.19 -27.07 -21.23
CA PHE A 420 -14.91 -27.79 -21.21
C PHE A 420 -14.63 -28.59 -19.93
N CYS A 421 -15.65 -28.95 -19.13
CA CYS A 421 -15.53 -29.98 -18.10
C CYS A 421 -15.45 -31.38 -18.73
N ILE A 422 -14.30 -31.71 -19.33
CA ILE A 422 -14.16 -32.90 -20.17
C ILE A 422 -14.33 -34.23 -19.41
N SER A 423 -14.09 -34.30 -18.10
CA SER A 423 -14.30 -35.53 -17.31
C SER A 423 -15.70 -35.65 -16.69
N LEU A 424 -16.56 -34.64 -16.89
CA LEU A 424 -17.89 -34.61 -16.30
C LEU A 424 -18.75 -35.71 -16.91
N ASN A 425 -19.01 -36.75 -16.12
CA ASN A 425 -19.78 -37.93 -16.53
C ASN A 425 -21.20 -37.93 -15.98
N LYS A 426 -21.46 -37.23 -14.87
CA LYS A 426 -22.77 -37.19 -14.24
C LYS A 426 -23.11 -35.80 -13.70
N ILE A 427 -24.30 -35.31 -14.02
CA ILE A 427 -24.86 -34.11 -13.40
C ILE A 427 -26.30 -34.33 -12.95
N SER A 428 -26.66 -33.79 -11.78
CA SER A 428 -28.02 -33.78 -11.26
C SER A 428 -28.37 -32.42 -10.64
N LEU A 429 -29.39 -31.78 -11.23
CA LEU A 429 -29.95 -30.47 -10.90
C LEU A 429 -31.48 -30.61 -10.72
N PRO A 430 -31.95 -31.23 -9.62
CA PRO A 430 -33.34 -31.65 -9.47
C PRO A 430 -34.37 -30.51 -9.37
N ASN A 431 -33.94 -29.27 -9.12
CA ASN A 431 -34.82 -28.11 -8.89
C ASN A 431 -34.63 -26.97 -9.90
N VAL A 432 -33.94 -27.22 -11.03
CA VAL A 432 -33.70 -26.19 -12.03
C VAL A 432 -35.00 -25.77 -12.72
N LYS A 433 -35.26 -24.47 -12.79
CA LYS A 433 -36.41 -23.84 -13.45
C LYS A 433 -36.02 -23.19 -14.78
N SER A 434 -34.80 -22.67 -14.87
CA SER A 434 -34.28 -22.04 -16.09
C SER A 434 -32.83 -22.45 -16.33
N ILE A 435 -32.54 -22.91 -17.55
CA ILE A 435 -31.21 -23.30 -17.98
C ILE A 435 -30.92 -22.79 -19.40
N SER A 436 -29.95 -21.89 -19.55
CA SER A 436 -29.66 -21.24 -20.83
C SER A 436 -28.18 -21.01 -21.10
N GLY A 437 -27.83 -20.83 -22.37
CA GLY A 437 -26.45 -20.72 -22.85
C GLY A 437 -25.70 -22.05 -22.98
N ASP A 438 -24.40 -21.94 -23.25
CA ASP A 438 -23.48 -23.06 -23.56
C ASP A 438 -23.04 -23.85 -22.30
N VAL A 439 -23.98 -24.20 -21.41
CA VAL A 439 -23.68 -24.73 -20.06
C VAL A 439 -22.77 -25.96 -20.12
N PHE A 440 -23.03 -26.88 -21.04
CA PHE A 440 -22.31 -28.15 -21.17
C PHE A 440 -21.37 -28.20 -22.38
N TYR A 441 -21.03 -27.06 -22.97
CA TYR A 441 -20.25 -27.05 -24.20
C TYR A 441 -18.91 -27.77 -24.04
N GLY A 442 -18.65 -28.78 -24.87
CA GLY A 442 -17.42 -29.57 -24.81
C GLY A 442 -17.36 -30.61 -23.66
N CYS A 443 -18.46 -30.89 -22.96
CA CYS A 443 -18.54 -31.98 -21.97
C CYS A 443 -18.69 -33.36 -22.63
N GLY A 444 -17.68 -33.79 -23.40
CA GLY A 444 -17.77 -34.95 -24.28
C GLY A 444 -17.91 -36.34 -23.62
N TYR A 445 -17.81 -36.44 -22.29
CA TYR A 445 -17.91 -37.70 -21.53
C TYR A 445 -19.17 -37.78 -20.66
N LEU A 446 -20.13 -36.89 -20.85
CA LEU A 446 -21.38 -36.91 -20.07
C LEU A 446 -22.19 -38.17 -20.40
N VAL A 447 -22.45 -39.00 -19.39
CA VAL A 447 -23.21 -40.26 -19.51
C VAL A 447 -24.58 -40.16 -18.85
N SER A 448 -24.74 -39.31 -17.84
CA SER A 448 -26.01 -39.17 -17.11
C SER A 448 -26.30 -37.71 -16.75
N MET A 449 -27.48 -37.25 -17.15
CA MET A 449 -27.99 -35.92 -16.82
C MET A 449 -29.38 -36.06 -16.18
N SER A 450 -29.61 -35.36 -15.06
CA SER A 450 -30.92 -35.27 -14.41
C SER A 450 -31.27 -33.81 -14.15
N LEU A 451 -32.36 -33.34 -14.75
CA LEU A 451 -32.82 -31.96 -14.68
C LEU A 451 -34.26 -31.90 -14.12
N ALA A 452 -34.49 -30.98 -13.19
CA ALA A 452 -35.80 -30.52 -12.73
C ALA A 452 -36.80 -31.62 -12.30
N THR A 453 -36.32 -32.62 -11.57
CA THR A 453 -37.11 -33.79 -11.14
C THR A 453 -38.30 -33.49 -10.21
N SER A 454 -38.42 -32.27 -9.65
CA SER A 454 -39.41 -31.93 -8.62
C SER A 454 -40.29 -30.70 -8.89
N THR A 455 -40.25 -30.12 -10.09
CA THR A 455 -41.04 -28.92 -10.44
C THR A 455 -42.27 -29.29 -11.29
N ASP A 456 -43.42 -28.68 -11.01
CA ASP A 456 -44.61 -28.73 -11.89
C ASP A 456 -44.59 -27.61 -12.96
N GLU A 457 -43.55 -26.76 -12.95
CA GLU A 457 -43.36 -25.63 -13.84
C GLU A 457 -42.54 -26.02 -15.09
N ASP A 458 -42.85 -25.37 -16.21
CA ASP A 458 -42.13 -25.57 -17.47
C ASP A 458 -40.67 -25.10 -17.36
N ILE A 459 -39.74 -25.94 -17.81
CA ILE A 459 -38.32 -25.57 -17.89
C ILE A 459 -38.06 -24.94 -19.25
N GLU A 460 -37.49 -23.75 -19.27
CA GLU A 460 -36.96 -23.15 -20.50
C GLU A 460 -35.56 -23.70 -20.77
N ILE A 461 -35.39 -24.40 -21.91
CA ILE A 461 -34.12 -24.97 -22.34
C ILE A 461 -33.77 -24.49 -23.76
N GLU A 462 -32.61 -23.88 -23.92
CA GLU A 462 -32.10 -23.45 -25.22
C GLU A 462 -31.39 -24.58 -25.98
N PRO A 463 -31.47 -24.65 -27.33
CA PRO A 463 -30.79 -25.68 -28.13
C PRO A 463 -29.26 -25.70 -27.98
N SER A 464 -28.65 -24.54 -27.71
CA SER A 464 -27.20 -24.38 -27.48
C SER A 464 -26.69 -25.16 -26.26
N LEU A 465 -27.59 -25.52 -25.34
CA LEU A 465 -27.26 -26.17 -24.08
C LEU A 465 -26.42 -27.45 -24.26
N PHE A 466 -26.65 -28.17 -25.35
CA PHE A 466 -26.03 -29.47 -25.64
C PHE A 466 -24.90 -29.40 -26.67
N GLY A 467 -24.45 -28.21 -27.04
CA GLY A 467 -23.42 -28.03 -28.06
C GLY A 467 -22.15 -28.83 -27.76
N GLY A 468 -21.75 -29.73 -28.67
CA GLY A 468 -20.55 -30.55 -28.50
C GLY A 468 -20.68 -31.70 -27.48
N LEU A 469 -21.87 -31.99 -26.97
CA LEU A 469 -22.16 -33.24 -26.27
C LEU A 469 -22.31 -34.39 -27.26
N LYS A 470 -21.87 -35.59 -26.84
CA LYS A 470 -22.18 -36.84 -27.51
C LYS A 470 -23.48 -37.41 -26.96
N THR A 471 -24.60 -36.79 -27.35
CA THR A 471 -25.94 -37.08 -26.83
C THR A 471 -26.30 -38.57 -26.96
N GLU A 472 -25.76 -39.28 -27.95
CA GLU A 472 -25.96 -40.70 -28.19
C GLU A 472 -25.41 -41.63 -27.09
N ASN A 473 -24.55 -41.10 -26.21
CA ASN A 473 -23.98 -41.82 -25.07
C ASN A 473 -24.56 -41.38 -23.73
N CYS A 474 -25.46 -40.39 -23.72
CA CYS A 474 -25.98 -39.77 -22.51
C CYS A 474 -27.44 -40.17 -22.23
N ASP A 475 -27.71 -40.61 -21.00
CA ASP A 475 -29.05 -40.82 -20.48
C ASP A 475 -29.53 -39.50 -19.84
N ILE A 476 -30.62 -38.93 -20.36
CA ILE A 476 -31.23 -37.71 -19.81
C ILE A 476 -32.54 -38.03 -19.09
N THR A 477 -32.67 -37.51 -17.88
CA THR A 477 -33.88 -37.62 -17.06
C THR A 477 -34.43 -36.23 -16.79
N PHE A 478 -35.70 -36.04 -17.09
CA PHE A 478 -36.48 -34.86 -16.76
C PHE A 478 -37.50 -35.16 -15.66
N GLY A 479 -37.88 -34.16 -14.88
CA GLY A 479 -39.08 -34.24 -14.04
C GLY A 479 -40.38 -33.97 -14.80
N LYS A 480 -41.45 -33.79 -14.03
CA LYS A 480 -42.74 -33.28 -14.54
C LYS A 480 -42.55 -31.90 -15.18
N GLY A 481 -43.35 -31.58 -16.19
CA GLY A 481 -43.43 -30.22 -16.73
C GLY A 481 -42.56 -29.88 -17.95
N VAL A 482 -41.81 -30.79 -18.57
CA VAL A 482 -41.05 -30.43 -19.79
C VAL A 482 -41.95 -30.45 -21.03
N LEU A 483 -42.41 -29.27 -21.48
CA LEU A 483 -43.23 -29.09 -22.69
C LEU A 483 -42.45 -29.39 -23.98
N GLY A 484 -43.16 -29.87 -25.00
CA GLY A 484 -42.66 -29.90 -26.39
C GLY A 484 -41.71 -31.05 -26.75
N CYS A 485 -41.56 -32.05 -25.89
CA CYS A 485 -40.74 -33.22 -26.16
C CYS A 485 -41.60 -34.31 -26.83
N ASP A 486 -41.32 -34.68 -28.08
CA ASP A 486 -41.91 -35.87 -28.70
C ASP A 486 -41.16 -37.11 -28.19
N LEU A 487 -41.51 -37.54 -26.97
CA LEU A 487 -40.72 -38.44 -26.11
C LEU A 487 -40.75 -39.91 -26.51
N GLU A 488 -41.54 -40.25 -27.53
CA GLU A 488 -41.60 -41.60 -28.07
C GLU A 488 -40.38 -41.89 -28.98
N ALA A 489 -39.75 -40.85 -29.52
CA ALA A 489 -38.49 -40.94 -30.22
C ALA A 489 -37.35 -40.55 -29.27
N LYS A 490 -36.20 -41.22 -29.35
CA LYS A 490 -34.97 -40.83 -28.63
C LYS A 490 -34.41 -39.46 -29.10
N THR A 491 -35.20 -38.68 -29.81
CA THR A 491 -34.85 -37.38 -30.38
C THR A 491 -35.43 -36.27 -29.53
N TRP A 492 -34.58 -35.36 -29.05
CA TRP A 492 -35.04 -34.15 -28.39
C TRP A 492 -34.08 -33.00 -28.69
N ALA A 493 -34.64 -31.81 -28.99
CA ALA A 493 -33.91 -30.65 -29.52
C ALA A 493 -33.08 -30.93 -30.79
N GLY A 494 -33.46 -31.92 -31.61
CA GLY A 494 -32.73 -32.32 -32.82
C GLY A 494 -31.57 -33.31 -32.59
N GLU A 495 -31.34 -33.70 -31.33
CA GLU A 495 -30.24 -34.58 -30.92
C GLU A 495 -30.73 -36.01 -30.66
N ASN A 496 -29.90 -37.02 -30.96
CA ASN A 496 -30.21 -38.45 -30.74
C ASN A 496 -29.66 -38.93 -29.40
N TRP A 497 -30.50 -38.99 -28.38
CA TRP A 497 -30.12 -39.39 -27.02
C TRP A 497 -30.01 -40.91 -26.85
N LYS A 498 -29.20 -41.37 -25.91
CA LYS A 498 -29.13 -42.80 -25.53
C LYS A 498 -30.47 -43.29 -24.98
N SER A 499 -31.01 -42.53 -24.03
CA SER A 499 -32.37 -42.68 -23.48
C SER A 499 -32.87 -41.36 -22.92
N ILE A 500 -34.19 -41.16 -22.98
CA ILE A 500 -34.88 -40.02 -22.40
C ILE A 500 -35.92 -40.59 -21.43
N THR A 501 -35.86 -40.19 -20.16
CA THR A 501 -36.79 -40.61 -19.12
C THR A 501 -37.51 -39.40 -18.54
N ILE A 502 -38.83 -39.49 -18.35
CA ILE A 502 -39.61 -38.52 -17.58
C ILE A 502 -40.11 -39.19 -16.32
N GLN A 503 -39.80 -38.57 -15.17
CA GLN A 503 -40.35 -39.00 -13.89
C GLN A 503 -41.81 -38.53 -13.79
N LYS A 504 -42.72 -39.49 -13.58
CA LYS A 504 -44.16 -39.26 -13.43
C LYS A 504 -44.54 -38.81 -12.04
#